data_AF-A0A832SWX1-F1
#
_entry.id   AF-A0A832SWX1-F1
#
_cell.length_a   1.000
_cell.length_b   1.000
_cell.length_c   1.000
_cell.angle_alpha   90.00
_cell.angle_beta   90.00
_cell.angle_gamma   90.00
#
_symmetry.space_group_name_H-M   'P 1'
#
loop_
_entity.id
_entity.type
_entity.pdbx_description
1 polymer ?
#
loop_
_entity_poly.entity_id
_entity_poly.type
_entity_poly.pdbx_seq_one_letter_code
_entity_poly.pdbx_strand_id
1 'polypeptide(L)'
;MCRVEKAAVRKGLTASTARWLCELAKELNVKEKKLLKAVLKLAKHGVWLEAEDWRLASRLVDLNKYMDMVVDYIIRRVASGASVVQAVRELPKAVERAGKLAHVKEVLSNLV
;
A
#
# COMPACT_ATOMS: atom_id res chain seq x y z
N MET A 1 21.48 -4.31 6.21
CA MET A 1 21.60 -2.90 5.78
C MET A 1 20.36 -2.54 4.96
N CYS A 2 19.71 -1.41 5.28
CA CYS A 2 18.50 -0.94 4.59
C CYS A 2 18.81 -0.65 3.11
N ARG A 3 18.22 -1.41 2.18
CA ARG A 3 18.61 -1.35 0.76
C ARG A 3 18.04 -0.12 0.07
N VAL A 4 17.04 0.52 0.68
CA VAL A 4 16.38 1.71 0.12
C VAL A 4 16.77 3.02 0.81
N GLU A 5 17.66 3.02 1.81
CA GLU A 5 18.00 4.21 2.60
C GLU A 5 18.46 5.38 1.72
N LYS A 6 19.46 5.15 0.87
CA LYS A 6 19.96 6.16 -0.08
C LYS A 6 18.88 6.66 -1.05
N ALA A 7 17.97 5.78 -1.46
CA ALA A 7 16.90 6.13 -2.40
C ALA A 7 15.81 6.96 -1.72
N ALA A 8 15.42 6.60 -0.50
CA ALA A 8 14.45 7.32 0.31
C ALA A 8 14.94 8.75 0.63
N VAL A 9 16.21 8.89 1.04
CA VAL A 9 16.81 10.20 1.34
C VAL A 9 16.87 11.09 0.10
N ARG A 10 17.28 10.55 -1.06
CA ARG A 10 17.24 11.29 -2.34
C ARG A 10 15.84 11.73 -2.76
N LYS A 11 14.79 11.10 -2.23
CA LYS A 11 13.38 11.45 -2.48
C LYS A 11 12.80 12.39 -1.42
N GLY A 12 13.63 12.90 -0.51
CA GLY A 12 13.25 13.90 0.49
C GLY A 12 12.80 13.32 1.84
N LEU A 13 12.92 12.00 2.05
CA LEU A 13 12.65 11.39 3.36
C LEU A 13 13.86 11.54 4.28
N THR A 14 13.64 11.60 5.59
CA THR A 14 14.73 11.58 6.56
C THR A 14 15.37 10.18 6.64
N ALA A 15 16.60 10.11 7.15
CA ALA A 15 17.28 8.83 7.38
C ALA A 15 16.52 7.96 8.40
N SER A 16 15.89 8.57 9.41
CA SER A 16 15.06 7.86 10.39
C SER A 16 13.81 7.26 9.74
N THR A 17 13.10 8.02 8.89
CA THR A 17 11.96 7.50 8.12
C THR A 17 12.39 6.38 7.18
N ALA A 18 13.54 6.49 6.54
CA ALA A 18 14.05 5.44 5.66
C ALA A 18 14.35 4.13 6.41
N ARG A 19 14.94 4.22 7.62
CA ARG A 19 15.16 3.06 8.48
C ARG A 19 13.84 2.45 8.97
N TRP A 20 12.91 3.30 9.40
CA TRP A 20 11.56 2.86 9.78
C TRP A 20 10.86 2.09 8.65
N LEU A 21 10.94 2.57 7.40
CA LEU A 21 10.39 1.87 6.24
C LEU A 21 11.04 0.49 6.03
N CYS A 22 12.33 0.37 6.29
CA CYS A 22 13.04 -0.90 6.16
C CYS A 22 12.62 -1.92 7.22
N GLU A 23 12.49 -1.50 8.48
CA GLU A 23 12.00 -2.39 9.54
C GLU A 23 10.53 -2.77 9.33
N LEU A 24 9.69 -1.82 8.94
CA LEU A 24 8.29 -2.08 8.60
C LEU A 24 8.16 -3.03 7.41
N ALA A 25 8.97 -2.87 6.36
CA ALA A 25 8.93 -3.77 5.21
C ALA A 25 9.25 -5.23 5.59
N LYS A 26 10.23 -5.44 6.47
CA LYS A 26 10.55 -6.78 7.00
C LYS A 26 9.39 -7.34 7.83
N GLU A 27 8.84 -6.52 8.71
CA GLU A 27 7.72 -6.91 9.58
C GLU A 27 6.50 -7.36 8.78
N LEU A 28 6.13 -6.61 7.75
CA LEU A 28 5.01 -6.91 6.88
C LEU A 28 5.34 -7.96 5.81
N ASN A 29 6.57 -8.47 5.80
CA ASN A 29 7.10 -9.40 4.79
C ASN A 29 6.89 -8.91 3.34
N VAL A 30 7.12 -7.61 3.08
CA VAL A 30 7.02 -6.99 1.75
C VAL A 30 8.38 -6.47 1.28
N LYS A 31 8.57 -6.34 -0.04
CA LYS A 31 9.80 -5.77 -0.59
C LYS A 31 9.95 -4.30 -0.18
N GLU A 32 11.10 -3.92 0.40
CA GLU A 32 11.41 -2.53 0.80
C GLU A 32 11.14 -1.51 -0.32
N LYS A 33 11.55 -1.83 -1.57
CA LYS A 33 11.31 -0.96 -2.74
C LYS A 33 9.81 -0.75 -3.02
N LYS A 34 8.99 -1.78 -2.81
CA LYS A 34 7.55 -1.74 -3.04
C LYS A 34 6.85 -0.88 -1.99
N LEU A 35 7.24 -1.05 -0.72
CA LEU A 35 6.73 -0.22 0.37
C LEU A 35 7.16 1.25 0.22
N LEU A 36 8.43 1.52 -0.12
CA LEU A 36 8.89 2.88 -0.38
C LEU A 36 8.08 3.54 -1.52
N LYS A 37 7.84 2.84 -2.62
CA LYS A 37 7.02 3.35 -3.73
C LYS A 37 5.59 3.67 -3.28
N ALA A 38 4.99 2.80 -2.47
CA ALA A 38 3.65 2.99 -1.92
C ALA A 38 3.57 4.23 -1.02
N VAL A 39 4.51 4.38 -0.10
CA VAL A 39 4.58 5.53 0.83
C VAL A 39 4.81 6.84 0.07
N LEU A 40 5.73 6.85 -0.90
CA LEU A 40 5.94 8.05 -1.73
C LEU A 40 4.71 8.41 -2.56
N LYS A 41 3.94 7.40 -3.03
CA LYS A 41 2.70 7.65 -3.75
C LYS A 41 1.65 8.27 -2.83
N LEU A 42 1.43 7.71 -1.64
CA LEU A 42 0.51 8.27 -0.64
C LEU A 42 0.89 9.71 -0.26
N ALA A 43 2.18 9.95 0.01
CA ALA A 43 2.69 11.27 0.40
C ALA A 43 2.46 12.33 -0.69
N LYS A 44 2.59 11.98 -1.98
CA LYS A 44 2.27 12.89 -3.09
C LYS A 44 0.81 13.32 -3.12
N HIS A 45 -0.09 12.51 -2.55
CA HIS A 45 -1.51 12.81 -2.42
C HIS A 45 -1.88 13.36 -1.03
N GLY A 46 -0.89 13.75 -0.21
CA GLY A 46 -1.11 14.28 1.13
C GLY A 46 -1.59 13.22 2.14
N VAL A 47 -1.41 11.93 1.83
CA VAL A 47 -1.82 10.82 2.70
C VAL A 47 -0.58 10.25 3.40
N TRP A 48 -0.68 10.08 4.71
CA TRP A 48 0.33 9.40 5.51
C TRP A 48 -0.32 8.27 6.30
N LEU A 49 0.25 7.06 6.19
CA LEU A 49 -0.17 5.89 6.96
C LEU A 49 0.84 5.64 8.05
N GLU A 50 0.35 5.48 9.28
CA GLU A 50 1.19 5.08 10.40
C GLU A 50 1.50 3.58 10.37
N ALA A 51 2.41 3.14 11.23
CA ALA A 51 2.79 1.73 11.30
C ALA A 51 1.58 0.82 11.58
N GLU A 52 0.68 1.26 12.47
CA GLU A 52 -0.55 0.51 12.80
C GLU A 52 -1.51 0.40 11.61
N ASP A 53 -1.62 1.43 10.76
CA ASP A 53 -2.43 1.38 9.54
C ASP A 53 -1.88 0.34 8.56
N TRP A 54 -0.56 0.30 8.39
CA TRP A 54 0.11 -0.69 7.55
C TRP A 54 -0.04 -2.12 8.08
N ARG A 55 0.09 -2.31 9.39
CA ARG A 55 -0.14 -3.60 10.06
C ARG A 55 -1.59 -4.06 9.94
N LEU A 56 -2.54 -3.13 10.09
CA LEU A 56 -3.94 -3.44 9.89
C LEU A 56 -4.21 -3.83 8.44
N ALA A 57 -3.68 -3.07 7.47
CA ALA A 57 -3.79 -3.42 6.06
C ALA A 57 -3.19 -4.81 5.76
N SER A 58 -2.03 -5.16 6.32
CA SER A 58 -1.41 -6.48 6.09
C SER A 58 -2.17 -7.65 6.70
N ARG A 59 -2.94 -7.43 7.77
CA ARG A 59 -3.83 -8.45 8.35
C ARG A 59 -5.09 -8.65 7.52
N LEU A 60 -5.55 -7.60 6.84
CA LEU A 60 -6.79 -7.61 6.08
C LEU A 60 -6.59 -8.09 4.64
N VAL A 61 -5.42 -7.86 4.05
CA VAL A 61 -5.16 -8.13 2.63
C VAL A 61 -3.70 -8.55 2.39
N ASP A 62 -3.48 -9.38 1.37
CA ASP A 62 -2.13 -9.71 0.91
C ASP A 62 -1.48 -8.48 0.22
N LEU A 63 -0.66 -7.75 0.96
CA LEU A 63 0.06 -6.58 0.45
C LEU A 63 1.09 -6.94 -0.62
N ASN A 64 1.64 -8.16 -0.65
CA ASN A 64 2.55 -8.55 -1.71
C ASN A 64 1.84 -8.63 -3.06
N LYS A 65 0.57 -9.06 -3.07
CA LYS A 65 -0.25 -9.11 -4.28
C LYS A 65 -0.93 -7.77 -4.60
N TYR A 66 -1.46 -7.08 -3.59
CA TYR A 66 -2.44 -6.00 -3.80
C TYR A 66 -1.98 -4.57 -3.40
N MET A 67 -0.71 -4.34 -3.04
CA MET A 67 -0.22 -3.02 -2.58
C MET A 67 -0.68 -1.83 -3.43
N ASP A 68 -0.51 -1.88 -4.76
CA ASP A 68 -0.83 -0.74 -5.62
C ASP A 68 -2.33 -0.42 -5.57
N MET A 69 -3.17 -1.45 -5.53
CA MET A 69 -4.62 -1.31 -5.41
C MET A 69 -5.05 -0.80 -4.04
N VAL A 70 -4.40 -1.27 -2.96
CA VAL A 70 -4.62 -0.76 -1.59
C VAL A 70 -4.32 0.73 -1.53
N VAL A 71 -3.17 1.14 -2.06
CA VAL A 71 -2.77 2.55 -2.11
C VAL A 71 -3.76 3.39 -2.91
N ASP A 72 -4.16 2.92 -4.10
CA ASP A 72 -5.12 3.63 -4.95
C ASP A 72 -6.52 3.70 -4.35
N TYR A 73 -6.92 2.69 -3.60
CA TYR A 73 -8.16 2.71 -2.85
C TYR A 73 -8.12 3.78 -1.76
N ILE A 74 -7.07 3.77 -0.93
CA ILE A 74 -6.91 4.72 0.17
C ILE A 74 -6.87 6.15 -0.36
N ILE A 75 -6.09 6.43 -1.40
CA ILE A 75 -6.03 7.77 -2.02
C ILE A 75 -7.42 8.23 -2.45
N ARG A 76 -8.19 7.37 -3.14
CA ARG A 76 -9.55 7.72 -3.59
C ARG A 76 -10.51 7.93 -2.44
N ARG A 77 -10.45 7.11 -1.38
CA ARG A 77 -11.35 7.24 -0.22
C ARG A 77 -11.03 8.48 0.59
N VAL A 78 -9.76 8.79 0.82
CA VAL A 78 -9.34 10.01 1.51
C VAL A 78 -9.70 11.25 0.70
N ALA A 79 -9.50 11.23 -0.62
CA ALA A 79 -9.95 12.31 -1.51
C ALA A 79 -11.48 12.51 -1.49
N SER A 80 -12.24 11.46 -1.15
CA SER A 80 -13.70 11.51 -0.97
C SER A 80 -14.12 11.91 0.46
N GLY A 81 -13.18 12.33 1.30
CA GLY A 81 -13.42 12.81 2.67
C GLY A 81 -13.41 11.73 3.77
N ALA A 82 -13.06 10.48 3.46
CA ALA A 82 -12.89 9.45 4.50
C ALA A 82 -11.59 9.65 5.27
N SER A 83 -11.57 9.27 6.55
CA SER A 83 -10.31 9.20 7.30
C SER A 83 -9.46 8.02 6.82
N VAL A 84 -8.14 8.08 7.05
CA VAL A 84 -7.21 6.99 6.71
C VAL A 84 -7.65 5.68 7.35
N VAL A 85 -7.99 5.71 8.64
CA VAL A 85 -8.45 4.52 9.39
C VAL A 85 -9.71 3.92 8.79
N GLN A 86 -10.68 4.76 8.38
CA GLN A 86 -11.89 4.28 7.70
C GLN A 86 -11.53 3.60 6.37
N ALA A 87 -10.68 4.23 5.56
CA ALA A 87 -10.24 3.67 4.28
C ALA A 87 -9.53 2.32 4.46
N VAL A 88 -8.68 2.17 5.48
CA VAL A 88 -7.97 0.91 5.77
C VAL A 88 -8.95 -0.19 6.21
N ARG A 89 -9.93 0.12 7.06
CA ARG A 89 -10.94 -0.86 7.51
C ARG A 89 -11.84 -1.37 6.40
N GLU A 90 -12.03 -0.58 5.34
CA GLU A 90 -12.85 -0.97 4.18
C GLU A 90 -12.10 -1.82 3.15
N LEU A 91 -10.78 -2.01 3.31
CA LEU A 91 -9.94 -2.72 2.35
C LEU A 91 -10.44 -4.12 1.96
N PRO A 92 -10.90 -5.00 2.87
CA PRO A 92 -11.38 -6.33 2.49
C PRO A 92 -12.45 -6.29 1.40
N LYS A 93 -13.44 -5.40 1.56
CA LYS A 93 -14.55 -5.24 0.60
C LYS A 93 -14.05 -4.73 -0.75
N ALA A 94 -13.03 -3.85 -0.74
CA ALA A 94 -12.42 -3.34 -1.96
C ALA A 94 -11.64 -4.43 -2.71
N VAL A 95 -10.85 -5.25 -1.99
CA VAL A 95 -10.09 -6.36 -2.56
C VAL A 95 -11.00 -7.44 -3.11
N GLU A 96 -12.06 -7.83 -2.40
CA GLU A 96 -13.02 -8.83 -2.89
C GLU A 96 -13.68 -8.40 -4.21
N ARG A 97 -14.12 -7.14 -4.30
CA ARG A 97 -14.72 -6.60 -5.53
C ARG A 97 -13.72 -6.61 -6.68
N ALA A 98 -12.47 -6.22 -6.42
CA ALA A 98 -11.43 -6.23 -7.44
C ALA A 98 -11.01 -7.65 -7.86
N GLY A 99 -10.95 -8.59 -6.92
CA GLY A 99 -10.69 -10.01 -7.20
C GLY A 99 -11.76 -10.64 -8.07
N LYS A 100 -13.04 -10.35 -7.79
CA LYS A 100 -14.17 -10.77 -8.65
C LYS A 100 -14.06 -10.16 -10.05
N LEU A 101 -13.72 -8.88 -10.17
CA LEU A 101 -13.52 -8.24 -11.48
C LEU A 101 -12.33 -8.83 -12.24
N ALA A 102 -11.22 -9.14 -11.55
CA ALA A 102 -10.06 -9.78 -12.15
C ALA A 102 -10.40 -11.18 -12.66
N HIS A 103 -11.11 -11.98 -11.86
CA HIS A 103 -11.56 -13.31 -12.25
C HIS A 103 -12.51 -13.27 -13.46
N VAL A 104 -13.45 -12.33 -13.49
CA VAL A 104 -14.34 -12.14 -14.65
C VAL A 104 -13.55 -11.76 -15.91
N LYS A 105 -12.56 -10.86 -15.80
CA LYS A 105 -11.69 -10.51 -16.93
C LYS A 105 -10.86 -11.70 -17.42
N GLU A 106 -10.35 -12.53 -16.52
CA GLU A 106 -9.59 -13.73 -16.84
C GLU A 106 -10.46 -14.74 -17.60
N VAL A 107 -11.67 -15.03 -17.11
CA VAL A 107 -12.63 -15.91 -17.79
C VAL A 107 -12.96 -15.39 -19.19
N LEU A 108 -13.24 -14.08 -19.33
CA LEU A 108 -13.55 -13.49 -20.64
C LEU A 108 -12.35 -13.50 -21.60
N SER A 109 -11.12 -13.41 -21.09
CA SER A 109 -9.91 -13.43 -21.93
C SER A 109 -9.56 -14.84 -22.44
N ASN A 110 -10.01 -15.88 -21.74
CA ASN A 110 -9.81 -17.29 -22.12
C ASN A 110 -10.87 -17.81 -23.11
N LEU A 111 -11.88 -17.00 -23.46
CA LEU A 111 -12.94 -17.33 -24.40
C LEU A 111 -12.61 -16.91 -25.85
N VAL A 112 -11.38 -16.46 -26.12
CA VAL A 112 -10.88 -16.01 -27.44
C VAL A 112 -9.77 -16.91 -27.93
#